data_AF-A0A7S8C503-F1
#
_entry.id   AF-A0A7S8C503-F1
#
_cell.length_a   1.000
_cell.length_b   1.000
_cell.length_c   1.000
_cell.angle_alpha   90.00
_cell.angle_beta   90.00
_cell.angle_gamma   90.00
#
_symmetry.space_group_name_H-M   'P 1'
#
loop_
_entity.id
_entity.type
_entity.pdbx_description
1 polymer ?
#
loop_
_entity_poly.entity_id
_entity_poly.type
_entity_poly.pdbx_seq_one_letter_code
_entity_poly.pdbx_strand_id
1 'polypeptide(L)' 'MANIEWRAGDRVHVLNCTMGGTFVVEGEATIVRPVDGVDCQYLVDFNDGYGPVERFVDPDAQGDPAGFVARLNGSTA' A
#
# COMPACT_ATOMS: atom_id res chain seq x y z
N MET A 1 -15.41 -5.88 -5.83
CA MET A 1 -14.60 -4.66 -5.58
C MET A 1 -14.38 -3.97 -6.90
N ALA A 2 -14.46 -2.64 -6.95
CA ALA A 2 -14.06 -1.91 -8.16
C ALA A 2 -12.53 -1.99 -8.26
N ASN A 3 -12.00 -2.39 -9.42
CA ASN A 3 -10.57 -2.32 -9.68
C ASN A 3 -10.19 -0.83 -9.79
N ILE A 4 -9.68 -0.25 -8.72
CA ILE A 4 -9.08 1.09 -8.77
C ILE A 4 -7.68 0.93 -9.36
N GLU A 5 -7.49 1.46 -10.55
CA GLU A 5 -6.17 1.59 -11.17
C GLU A 5 -5.55 2.94 -10.80
N TRP A 6 -4.41 2.90 -10.13
CA TRP A 6 -3.65 4.09 -9.76
C TRP A 6 -2.72 4.52 -10.89
N ARG A 7 -2.54 5.83 -11.04
CA ARG A 7 -1.71 6.45 -12.08
C ARG A 7 -0.46 7.07 -11.46
N ALA A 8 0.56 7.26 -12.29
CA ALA A 8 1.76 7.98 -11.91
C ALA A 8 1.40 9.37 -11.33
N GLY A 9 1.91 9.69 -10.14
CA GLY A 9 1.63 10.92 -9.41
C GLY A 9 0.53 10.79 -8.33
N ASP A 10 -0.26 9.72 -8.32
CA ASP A 10 -1.27 9.51 -7.29
C ASP A 10 -0.63 9.25 -5.93
N ARG A 11 -1.22 9.81 -4.86
CA ARG A 11 -0.78 9.58 -3.47
C ARG A 11 -1.59 8.46 -2.87
N VAL A 12 -0.91 7.48 -2.27
CA VAL A 12 -1.51 6.28 -1.69
C VAL A 12 -0.89 5.95 -0.34
N HIS A 13 -1.69 5.38 0.55
CA HIS A 13 -1.22 4.77 1.77
C HIS A 13 -0.70 3.36 1.49
N VAL A 14 0.53 3.10 1.93
CA VAL A 14 1.19 1.80 1.82
C VAL A 14 1.11 1.08 3.17
N LEU A 15 0.74 -0.19 3.13
CA LEU A 15 0.74 -1.07 4.27
C LEU A 15 1.95 -2.01 4.19
N ASN A 16 2.52 -2.34 5.34
CA ASN A 16 3.59 -3.32 5.46
C ASN A 16 3.23 -4.38 6.50
N CYS A 17 3.77 -5.58 6.34
CA CYS A 17 3.65 -6.66 7.31
C CYS A 17 5.03 -6.94 7.92
N THR A 18 5.12 -6.80 9.24
CA THR A 18 6.34 -7.14 9.98
C THR A 18 6.58 -8.65 9.96
N MET A 19 7.82 -9.09 10.23
CA MET A 19 8.13 -10.51 10.36
C MET A 19 7.29 -11.23 11.42
N GLY A 20 6.75 -10.51 12.40
CA GLY A 20 5.85 -11.04 13.43
C GLY A 20 4.40 -11.23 12.98
N GLY A 21 4.07 -10.94 11.71
CA GLY A 21 2.72 -11.02 11.17
C GLY A 21 1.82 -9.84 11.54
N THR A 22 2.36 -8.81 12.21
CA THR A 22 1.64 -7.57 12.49
C THR A 22 1.69 -6.64 11.28
N PHE A 23 0.52 -6.19 10.85
CA PHE A 23 0.36 -5.19 9.80
C PHE A 23 0.49 -3.77 10.37
N VAL A 24 1.10 -2.88 9.61
CA VAL A 24 1.27 -1.46 9.94
C VAL A 24 1.04 -0.60 8.71
N VAL A 25 0.69 0.67 8.91
CA VAL A 25 0.78 1.68 7.86
C VAL A 25 2.25 2.08 7.75
N GLU A 26 2.90 1.75 6.64
CA GLU A 26 4.31 2.10 6.39
C GLU A 26 4.45 3.61 6.18
N GLY A 27 3.49 4.20 5.48
CA GLY A 27 3.44 5.63 5.21
C GLY A 27 2.55 5.95 4.02
N GLU A 28 2.70 7.17 3.53
CA GLU A 28 2.10 7.61 2.28
C GLU A 28 3.20 7.73 1.22
N ALA A 29 2.91 7.29 0.01
CA ALA A 29 3.86 7.27 -1.11
C ALA A 29 3.17 7.75 -2.40
N THR A 30 4.00 8.17 -3.35
CA THR A 30 3.54 8.57 -4.69
C THR A 30 3.72 7.40 -5.65
N ILE A 31 2.68 7.08 -6.42
CA ILE A 31 2.75 6.07 -7.49
C ILE A 31 3.70 6.56 -8.58
N VAL A 32 4.67 5.74 -8.95
CA VAL A 32 5.57 5.98 -10.09
C VAL A 32 5.02 5.30 -11.34
N ARG A 33 4.67 4.01 -11.23
CA ARG A 33 4.06 3.19 -12.31
C ARG A 33 3.52 1.86 -11.77
N PRO A 34 2.60 1.19 -12.47
CA PRO A 34 2.26 -0.21 -12.18
C PRO A 34 3.46 -1.15 -12.41
N VAL A 35 3.44 -2.29 -11.72
CA VAL A 35 4.34 -3.43 -11.99
C VAL A 35 3.69 -4.32 -13.03
N ASP A 36 4.42 -4.63 -14.10
CA ASP A 36 3.88 -5.41 -15.22
C ASP A 36 3.53 -6.83 -14.79
N GLY A 37 2.31 -7.26 -15.09
CA GLY A 37 1.85 -8.63 -14.86
C GLY A 37 1.48 -8.96 -13.40
N VAL A 38 1.42 -7.96 -12.50
CA VAL A 38 0.96 -8.16 -11.12
C VAL A 38 -0.15 -7.18 -10.79
N ASP A 39 -1.34 -7.72 -10.52
CA ASP A 39 -2.48 -6.90 -10.11
C ASP A 39 -2.21 -6.21 -8.77
N CYS A 40 -2.60 -4.93 -8.70
CA CYS A 40 -2.50 -4.11 -7.49
C CYS A 40 -1.08 -3.87 -6.94
N GLN A 41 -0.03 -4.20 -7.70
CA GLN A 41 1.36 -3.90 -7.33
C GLN A 41 1.89 -2.70 -8.14
N TYR A 42 2.51 -1.77 -7.44
CA TYR A 42 3.00 -0.51 -8.00
C TYR A 42 4.41 -0.23 -7.51
N LEU A 43 5.21 0.40 -8.36
CA LEU A 43 6.42 1.07 -7.94
C LEU A 43 6.00 2.42 -7.31
N VAL A 44 6.34 2.64 -6.04
CA VAL A 44 5.98 3.82 -5.27
C VAL A 44 7.22 4.52 -4.71
N ASP A 45 7.17 5.82 -4.54
CA ASP A 45 8.23 6.63 -3.94
C ASP A 45 7.73 7.34 -2.68
N PHE A 46 8.37 7.08 -1.54
CA PHE A 46 8.07 7.73 -0.26
C PHE A 46 8.68 9.14 -0.15
N ASN A 47 9.49 9.56 -1.13
CA ASN A 47 10.25 10.81 -1.14
C ASN A 47 11.20 10.95 0.07
N ASP A 48 11.72 9.82 0.56
CA ASP A 48 12.61 9.73 1.73
C ASP A 48 14.10 9.63 1.37
N GLY A 49 14.42 9.66 0.07
CA GLY A 49 15.78 9.62 -0.46
C GLY A 49 16.33 8.21 -0.73
N TYR A 50 15.56 7.15 -0.44
CA TYR A 50 15.96 5.76 -0.73
C TYR A 50 15.52 5.26 -2.11
N GLY A 51 14.73 6.08 -2.82
CA GLY A 51 14.25 5.80 -4.18
C GLY A 51 13.01 4.89 -4.21
N PRO A 52 12.45 4.64 -5.40
CA PRO A 52 11.19 3.92 -5.52
C PRO A 52 11.29 2.44 -5.17
N VAL A 53 10.25 1.90 -4.53
CA VAL A 53 10.12 0.51 -4.10
C VAL A 53 8.81 -0.11 -4.57
N GLU A 54 8.76 -1.42 -4.77
CA GLU A 54 7.54 -2.12 -5.16
C GLU A 54 6.66 -2.42 -3.94
N ARG A 55 5.37 -2.11 -4.04
CA ARG A 55 4.38 -2.31 -2.96
C ARG A 55 3.01 -2.67 -3.50
N PHE A 56 2.27 -3.43 -2.71
CA PHE A 56 0.84 -3.64 -2.93
C PHE A 56 0.05 -2.45 -2.42
N VAL A 57 -0.91 -1.99 -3.22
CA VAL A 57 -1.79 -0.87 -2.88
C VAL A 57 -3.22 -1.38 -2.87
N ASP A 58 -3.79 -1.51 -1.67
CA ASP A 58 -5.15 -1.98 -1.49
C ASP A 58 -6.15 -0.79 -1.54
N PRO A 59 -7.14 -0.80 -2.45
CA PRO A 59 -8.17 0.22 -2.52
C PRO A 59 -8.93 0.44 -1.19
N ASP A 60 -9.21 -0.62 -0.45
CA ASP A 60 -10.00 -0.56 0.79
C ASP A 60 -9.20 0.09 1.94
N ALA A 61 -7.87 0.08 1.86
CA ALA A 61 -7.00 0.75 2.81
C ALA A 61 -6.94 2.27 2.61
N GLN A 62 -7.32 2.79 1.44
CA GLN A 62 -7.11 4.21 1.12
C GLN A 62 -8.10 5.15 1.82
N GLY A 63 -9.31 4.68 2.13
CA GLY A 63 -10.31 5.48 2.83
C GLY A 63 -10.08 5.56 4.35
N ASP A 64 -9.54 4.49 4.95
CA ASP A 64 -9.23 4.40 6.37
C ASP A 64 -8.09 3.39 6.61
N PRO A 65 -6.82 3.81 6.43
CA PRO A 65 -5.68 2.90 6.50
C PRO A 65 -5.48 2.35 7.91
N ALA A 66 -5.72 3.16 8.94
CA ALA A 66 -5.60 2.75 10.34
C ALA A 66 -6.68 1.72 10.73
N GLY A 67 -7.93 1.97 10.35
CA GLY A 67 -9.02 1.02 10.59
C GLY A 67 -8.84 -0.27 9.79
N PHE A 68 -8.34 -0.19 8.56
CA PHE A 68 -8.02 -1.37 7.76
C PHE A 68 -6.95 -2.24 8.42
N VAL A 69 -5.83 -1.64 8.86
CA VAL A 69 -4.78 -2.33 9.60
C VAL A 69 -5.29 -2.93 10.91
N ALA A 70 -6.13 -2.20 11.65
CA ALA A 70 -6.73 -2.70 12.89
C ALA A 70 -7.61 -3.94 12.66
N ARG A 71 -8.37 -3.98 11.55
CA ARG A 71 -9.15 -5.17 11.15
C ARG A 71 -8.24 -6.34 10.80
N LEU A 72 -7.18 -6.13 10.02
CA LEU A 72 -6.22 -7.18 9.67
C LEU A 72 -5.60 -7.80 10.93
N ASN A 73 -5.09 -6.95 11.84
CA ASN A 73 -4.50 -7.40 13.09
C ASN A 73 -5.51 -7.97 14.11
N GLY A 74 -6.80 -7.62 14.00
CA GLY A 74 -7.87 -8.16 14.83
C GLY A 74 -8.49 -9.45 14.30
N SER A 75 -8.29 -9.76 13.01
CA SER A 75 -8.79 -10.96 12.35
C SER A 75 -7.92 -12.22 12.56
N THR A 76 -6.79 -12.09 13.26
CA THR A 76 -5.89 -13.18 13.66
C THR A 76 -6.22 -13.81 15.02
N ALA A 77 -7.43 -13.58 15.56
CA ALA A 77 -7.95 -14.24 16.77
C ALA A 77 -8.86 -15.43 16.46
#